data_AF-A0AAU7EKN6-F1
#
_entry.id   AF-A0AAU7EKN6-F1
#
_cell.length_a   1.000
_cell.length_b   1.000
_cell.length_c   1.000
_cell.angle_alpha   90.00
_cell.angle_beta   90.00
_cell.angle_gamma   90.00
#
_symmetry.space_group_name_H-M   'P 1'
#
loop_
_entity.id
_entity.type
_entity.pdbx_description
1 polymer ?
#
loop_
_entity_poly.entity_id
_entity_poly.type
_entity_poly.pdbx_seq_one_letter_code
_entity_poly.pdbx_strand_id
1 'polypeptide(L)'
;MKKSILIIATVALSILNVNATNEKTPFNTSTEVVTLTRENIAQVFDWKVETDKGIYSGTSLTLENAKEMIAISSSSEIVLGTEIQSYLVLKSEINTNRNYFWEVETETGSAKGYASSEDYANKMIQLVASGDAVISKIIMSQPQH
;
A
#
# COMPACT_ATOMS: atom_id res chain seq x y z
N MET A 1 -33.61 -7.76 12.40
CA MET A 1 -32.36 -8.43 12.84
C MET A 1 -31.21 -7.75 12.13
N LYS A 2 -30.36 -6.99 12.84
CA LYS A 2 -29.24 -6.26 12.22
C LYS A 2 -28.13 -7.27 11.94
N LYS A 3 -27.81 -7.49 10.66
CA LYS A 3 -26.65 -8.30 10.25
C LYS A 3 -25.46 -7.35 10.10
N SER A 4 -24.75 -7.09 11.18
CA SER A 4 -23.46 -6.40 11.12
C SER A 4 -22.41 -7.42 10.69
N ILE A 5 -21.86 -7.27 9.49
CA ILE A 5 -20.76 -8.11 9.00
C ILE A 5 -19.47 -7.33 9.23
N LEU A 6 -18.71 -7.74 10.23
CA LEU A 6 -17.38 -7.22 10.52
C LEU A 6 -16.38 -7.98 9.63
N ILE A 7 -15.91 -7.38 8.53
CA ILE A 7 -14.83 -7.95 7.71
C ILE A 7 -13.54 -7.20 8.01
N ILE A 8 -12.75 -7.73 8.96
CA ILE A 8 -11.39 -7.24 9.22
C ILE A 8 -10.44 -8.10 8.37
N ALA A 9 -10.17 -7.69 7.14
CA ALA A 9 -9.12 -8.28 6.31
C ALA A 9 -7.75 -7.74 6.76
N THR A 10 -7.24 -8.21 7.88
CA THR A 10 -5.87 -7.89 8.32
C THR A 10 -4.89 -8.76 7.53
N VAL A 11 -4.20 -8.18 6.54
CA VAL A 11 -3.05 -8.85 5.93
C VAL A 11 -1.87 -8.64 6.87
N ALA A 12 -1.54 -9.66 7.66
CA ALA A 12 -0.34 -9.66 8.48
C ALA A 12 0.88 -9.94 7.58
N LEU A 13 1.73 -8.95 7.37
CA LEU A 13 3.06 -9.14 6.78
C LEU A 13 4.08 -9.41 7.90
N SER A 14 4.72 -10.58 7.89
CA SER A 14 5.93 -10.83 8.67
C SER A 14 7.15 -10.50 7.82
N ILE A 15 7.65 -9.27 7.91
CA ILE A 15 8.92 -8.89 7.26
C ILE A 15 10.05 -9.30 8.21
N LEU A 16 10.77 -10.38 7.91
CA LEU A 16 12.02 -10.69 8.60
C LEU A 16 13.08 -9.70 8.09
N ASN A 17 13.59 -8.85 8.97
CA ASN A 17 14.68 -7.92 8.68
C ASN A 17 15.96 -8.69 8.38
N VAL A 18 16.27 -8.93 7.11
CA VAL A 18 17.61 -9.37 6.68
C VAL A 18 18.35 -8.16 6.15
N ASN A 19 19.29 -7.63 6.95
CA ASN A 19 20.22 -6.61 6.49
C ASN A 19 21.14 -7.22 5.42
N ALA A 20 20.91 -6.91 4.15
CA ALA A 20 21.80 -7.29 3.06
C ALA A 20 22.91 -6.22 2.88
N THR A 21 24.14 -6.59 3.23
CA THR A 21 25.34 -5.81 2.90
C THR A 21 25.59 -5.94 1.39
N ASN A 22 25.44 -4.85 0.64
CA ASN A 22 25.78 -4.82 -0.78
C ASN A 22 27.30 -4.60 -0.98
N GLU A 23 27.97 -5.53 -1.65
CA GLU A 23 29.32 -5.29 -2.17
C GLU A 23 29.25 -4.35 -3.38
N LYS A 24 30.11 -3.31 -3.35
CA LYS A 24 30.14 -2.21 -4.33
C LYS A 24 30.79 -2.66 -5.64
N THR A 25 30.16 -2.33 -6.77
CA THR A 25 30.88 -2.12 -8.04
C THR A 25 30.55 -0.73 -8.59
N PRO A 26 31.52 0.03 -9.13
CA PRO A 26 31.29 1.41 -9.53
C PRO A 26 30.89 1.48 -11.00
N PHE A 27 29.66 1.92 -11.28
CA PHE A 27 29.30 2.42 -12.60
C PHE A 27 29.07 3.92 -12.52
N ASN A 28 29.99 4.67 -13.14
CA ASN A 28 29.88 6.09 -13.35
C ASN A 28 28.84 6.36 -14.44
N THR A 29 27.69 6.89 -14.06
CA THR A 29 26.89 7.75 -14.94
C THR A 29 26.15 8.74 -14.04
N SER A 30 26.47 10.02 -14.18
CA SER A 30 25.76 11.11 -13.50
C SER A 30 24.40 11.29 -14.19
N THR A 31 23.46 10.46 -13.78
CA THR A 31 22.05 10.82 -13.69
C THR A 31 21.79 10.98 -12.20
N GLU A 32 21.03 11.99 -11.77
CA GLU A 32 20.47 11.98 -10.41
C GLU A 32 19.53 10.76 -10.30
N VAL A 33 20.13 9.59 -10.08
CA VAL A 33 19.43 8.40 -9.64
C VAL A 33 19.09 8.73 -8.20
N VAL A 34 17.87 9.22 -7.97
CA VAL A 34 17.27 9.08 -6.64
C VAL A 34 17.38 7.59 -6.35
N THR A 35 18.33 7.21 -5.49
CA THR A 35 18.47 5.85 -5.00
C THR A 35 17.21 5.54 -4.24
N LEU A 36 16.23 5.02 -4.97
CA LEU A 36 15.00 4.50 -4.41
C LEU A 36 15.40 3.34 -3.54
N THR A 37 15.06 3.47 -2.28
CA THR A 37 15.42 2.56 -1.21
C THR A 37 14.13 2.24 -0.45
N ARG A 38 14.13 1.19 0.39
CA ARG A 38 12.89 0.78 1.10
C ARG A 38 12.32 1.91 1.97
N GLU A 39 13.15 2.82 2.45
CA GLU A 39 12.76 4.02 3.19
C GLU A 39 11.98 5.05 2.35
N ASN A 40 11.97 4.94 1.02
CA ASN A 40 11.13 5.75 0.14
C ASN A 40 9.73 5.16 -0.07
N ILE A 41 9.44 3.99 0.51
CA ILE A 41 8.12 3.37 0.48
C ILE A 41 7.29 3.89 1.66
N ALA A 42 6.02 4.20 1.40
CA ALA A 42 5.01 4.46 2.40
C ALA A 42 3.91 3.41 2.33
N GLN A 43 3.34 3.09 3.48
CA GLN A 43 2.09 2.35 3.56
C GLN A 43 0.95 3.37 3.68
N VAL A 44 -0.04 3.24 2.81
CA VAL A 44 -1.28 4.03 2.85
C VAL A 44 -2.42 3.12 3.29
N PHE A 45 -3.32 3.68 4.08
CA PHE A 45 -4.51 3.02 4.60
C PHE A 45 -5.75 3.68 4.00
N ASP A 46 -6.38 3.01 3.04
CA ASP A 46 -7.70 3.42 2.56
C ASP A 46 -8.72 2.96 3.57
N TRP A 47 -9.54 3.90 4.04
CA TRP A 47 -10.60 3.63 4.97
C TRP A 47 -11.94 4.00 4.36
N LYS A 48 -12.97 3.24 4.73
CA LYS A 48 -14.35 3.46 4.35
C LYS A 48 -15.24 3.14 5.54
N VAL A 49 -16.29 3.93 5.73
CA VAL A 49 -17.35 3.68 6.70
C VAL A 49 -18.71 3.88 6.03
N GLU A 50 -19.57 2.89 6.18
CA GLU A 50 -20.96 2.92 5.75
C GLU A 50 -21.83 3.13 6.98
N THR A 51 -22.75 4.09 6.89
CA THR A 51 -23.66 4.48 7.96
C THR A 51 -25.11 4.45 7.48
N ASP A 52 -26.04 4.70 8.39
CA ASP A 52 -27.45 4.90 8.06
C ASP A 52 -27.73 6.18 7.24
N LYS A 53 -26.75 7.09 7.09
CA LYS A 53 -26.89 8.33 6.32
C LYS A 53 -26.08 8.37 5.04
N GLY A 54 -25.03 7.55 4.91
CA GLY A 54 -24.20 7.55 3.71
C GLY A 54 -22.93 6.71 3.81
N ILE A 55 -22.02 6.96 2.88
CA ILE A 55 -20.71 6.32 2.81
C ILE A 55 -19.66 7.41 2.83
N TYR A 56 -18.67 7.26 3.71
CA TYR A 56 -17.50 8.13 3.77
C TYR A 56 -16.25 7.30 3.54
N SER A 57 -15.26 7.90 2.88
CA SER A 57 -13.98 7.24 2.60
C SER A 57 -12.85 8.24 2.55
N GLY A 58 -11.63 7.75 2.72
CA GLY A 58 -10.42 8.54 2.57
C GLY A 58 -9.17 7.69 2.75
N THR A 59 -8.03 8.37 2.82
CA THR A 59 -6.71 7.74 2.95
C THR A 59 -5.98 8.28 4.18
N SER A 60 -5.26 7.42 4.89
CA SER A 60 -4.43 7.79 6.05
C SER A 60 -3.03 7.17 5.95
N LEU A 61 -2.03 7.78 6.59
CA LEU A 61 -0.65 7.25 6.62
C LEU A 61 -0.39 6.28 7.77
N THR A 62 -1.35 6.15 8.68
CA THR A 62 -1.29 5.20 9.80
C THR A 62 -2.65 4.55 10.01
N LEU A 63 -2.65 3.32 10.53
CA LEU A 63 -3.87 2.61 10.89
C LEU A 63 -4.65 3.35 12.00
N GLU A 64 -3.95 4.00 12.93
CA GLU A 64 -4.56 4.77 14.01
C GLU A 64 -5.33 5.97 13.46
N ASN A 65 -4.72 6.75 12.57
CA ASN A 65 -5.39 7.88 11.93
C ASN A 65 -6.56 7.41 11.05
N ALA A 66 -6.45 6.25 10.39
CA ALA A 66 -7.58 5.68 9.63
C ALA A 66 -8.79 5.39 10.55
N LYS A 67 -8.54 4.79 11.72
CA LYS A 67 -9.59 4.51 12.72
C LYS A 67 -10.18 5.79 13.30
N GLU A 68 -9.33 6.78 13.59
CA GLU A 68 -9.77 8.09 14.08
C GLU A 68 -10.68 8.78 13.05
N MET A 69 -10.27 8.81 11.79
CA MET A 69 -11.04 9.43 10.71
C MET A 69 -12.39 8.74 10.50
N ILE A 70 -12.46 7.41 10.60
CA ILE A 70 -13.74 6.68 10.61
C ILE A 70 -14.62 7.19 11.76
N ALA A 71 -14.09 7.24 12.99
CA ALA A 71 -14.86 7.63 14.18
C ALA A 71 -15.37 9.08 14.09
N ILE A 72 -14.56 10.00 13.57
CA ILE A 72 -14.95 11.39 13.33
C ILE A 72 -16.03 11.47 12.24
N SER A 73 -15.82 10.79 11.11
CA SER A 73 -16.70 10.89 9.94
C SER A 73 -18.07 10.28 10.17
N SER A 74 -18.17 9.22 10.98
CA SER A 74 -19.44 8.60 11.35
C SER A 74 -20.02 9.14 12.67
N SER A 75 -19.48 10.25 13.19
CA SER A 75 -19.96 10.81 14.46
C SER A 75 -21.43 11.18 14.34
N SER A 76 -22.24 10.76 15.31
CA SER A 76 -23.72 10.92 15.34
C SER A 76 -24.52 10.06 14.34
N GLU A 77 -23.89 9.04 13.75
CA GLU A 77 -24.52 8.13 12.78
C GLU A 77 -24.44 6.67 13.23
N ILE A 78 -25.34 5.82 12.74
CA ILE A 78 -25.30 4.39 13.02
C ILE A 78 -24.37 3.73 12.01
N VAL A 79 -23.20 3.27 12.48
CA VAL A 79 -22.25 2.51 11.64
C VAL A 79 -22.85 1.16 11.26
N LEU A 80 -22.94 0.91 9.96
CA LEU A 80 -23.40 -0.35 9.36
C LEU A 80 -22.23 -1.25 8.99
N GLY A 81 -21.10 -0.66 8.57
CA GLY A 81 -19.88 -1.37 8.21
C GLY A 81 -18.66 -0.46 8.14
N THR A 82 -17.48 -1.04 8.32
CA THR A 82 -16.19 -0.37 8.17
C THR A 82 -15.23 -1.25 7.41
N GLU A 83 -14.33 -0.62 6.66
CA GLU A 83 -13.29 -1.28 5.90
C GLU A 83 -12.01 -0.44 5.98
N ILE A 84 -10.88 -1.11 6.25
CA ILE A 84 -9.56 -0.49 6.13
C ILE A 84 -8.69 -1.46 5.32
N GLN A 85 -8.21 -1.00 4.17
CA GLN A 85 -7.24 -1.70 3.35
C GLN A 85 -5.90 -0.97 3.41
N SER A 86 -4.80 -1.70 3.28
CA SER A 86 -3.48 -1.08 3.20
C SER A 86 -2.71 -1.54 1.97
N TYR A 87 -1.91 -0.63 1.42
CA TYR A 87 -1.11 -0.87 0.23
C TYR A 87 0.15 0.00 0.24
N LEU A 88 1.16 -0.44 -0.50
CA LEU A 88 2.44 0.24 -0.61
C LEU A 88 2.45 1.21 -1.79
N VAL A 89 3.04 2.38 -1.58
CA VAL A 89 3.25 3.43 -2.59
C VAL A 89 4.63 4.05 -2.41
N LEU A 90 5.14 4.73 -3.43
CA LEU A 90 6.26 5.64 -3.22
C LEU A 90 5.81 6.87 -2.43
N LYS A 91 6.64 7.33 -1.50
CA LYS A 91 6.39 8.55 -0.72
C LYS A 91 6.14 9.77 -1.61
N SER A 92 6.80 9.85 -2.76
CA SER A 92 6.60 10.91 -3.76
C SER A 92 5.25 10.84 -4.48
N GLU A 93 4.54 9.72 -4.39
CA GLU A 93 3.30 9.43 -5.12
C GLU A 93 2.05 9.38 -4.22
N ILE A 94 2.19 9.66 -2.92
CA ILE A 94 1.09 9.61 -1.92
C ILE A 94 -0.10 10.48 -2.32
N ASN A 95 0.13 11.62 -2.99
CA ASN A 95 -0.93 12.56 -3.38
C ASN A 95 -1.18 12.57 -4.90
N THR A 96 -0.82 11.49 -5.60
CA THR A 96 -0.99 11.36 -7.05
C THR A 96 -2.09 10.38 -7.40
N ASN A 97 -2.61 10.44 -8.64
CA ASN A 97 -3.52 9.42 -9.16
C ASN A 97 -2.75 8.13 -9.38
N ARG A 98 -3.04 7.09 -8.59
CA ARG A 98 -2.33 5.81 -8.64
C ARG A 98 -3.12 4.79 -9.44
N ASN A 99 -3.01 4.87 -10.76
CA ASN A 99 -3.83 4.08 -11.68
C ASN A 99 -3.27 2.69 -11.99
N TYR A 100 -2.21 2.26 -11.32
CA TYR A 100 -1.59 0.95 -11.53
C TYR A 100 -1.53 0.17 -10.22
N PHE A 101 -2.36 -0.87 -10.12
CA PHE A 101 -2.22 -1.87 -9.09
C PHE A 101 -1.05 -2.80 -9.42
N TRP A 102 -0.29 -3.19 -8.41
CA TRP A 102 0.75 -4.20 -8.54
C TRP A 102 0.75 -5.15 -7.35
N GLU A 103 1.15 -6.39 -7.62
CA GLU A 103 1.35 -7.43 -6.63
C GLU A 103 2.56 -8.27 -7.02
N VAL A 104 3.32 -8.72 -6.02
CA VAL A 104 4.45 -9.63 -6.19
C VAL A 104 4.42 -10.68 -5.09
N GLU A 105 4.67 -11.91 -5.50
CA GLU A 105 4.91 -13.05 -4.64
C GLU A 105 6.36 -13.48 -4.79
N THR A 106 7.03 -13.67 -3.67
CA THR A 106 8.41 -14.16 -3.56
C THR A 106 8.45 -15.43 -2.73
N GLU A 107 9.60 -16.11 -2.65
CA GLU A 107 9.73 -17.32 -1.84
C GLU A 107 9.41 -17.10 -0.35
N THR A 108 9.66 -15.90 0.17
CA THR A 108 9.47 -15.60 1.60
C THR A 108 8.21 -14.80 1.93
N GLY A 109 7.45 -14.32 0.94
CA GLY A 109 6.23 -13.56 1.21
C GLY A 109 5.59 -12.92 -0.02
N SER A 110 4.68 -11.99 0.22
CA SER A 110 4.03 -11.23 -0.85
C SER A 110 3.85 -9.76 -0.45
N ALA A 111 3.73 -8.90 -1.47
CA ALA A 111 3.49 -7.48 -1.30
C ALA A 111 2.59 -6.96 -2.43
N LYS A 112 1.76 -5.97 -2.11
CA LYS A 112 0.92 -5.30 -3.10
C LYS A 112 0.87 -3.80 -2.86
N GLY A 113 0.58 -3.07 -3.93
CA GLY A 113 0.62 -1.62 -3.90
C GLY A 113 -0.07 -0.98 -5.08
N TYR A 114 0.03 0.35 -5.10
CA TYR A 114 -0.37 1.15 -6.23
C TYR A 114 0.76 2.09 -6.66
N ALA A 115 0.77 2.46 -7.92
CA ALA A 115 1.73 3.38 -8.53
C ALA A 115 1.04 4.31 -9.54
N SER A 116 1.63 5.46 -9.83
CA SER A 116 1.07 6.38 -10.84
C SER A 116 1.28 5.90 -12.28
N SER A 117 2.29 5.03 -12.51
CA SER A 117 2.59 4.44 -13.82
C SER A 117 3.04 2.98 -13.70
N GLU A 118 3.00 2.26 -14.82
CA GLU A 118 3.53 0.89 -14.91
C GLU A 118 5.04 0.81 -14.60
N ASP A 119 5.81 1.82 -15.02
CA ASP A 119 7.24 1.91 -14.71
C ASP A 119 7.48 2.02 -13.21
N TYR A 120 6.67 2.82 -12.51
CA TYR A 120 6.74 2.94 -11.06
C TYR A 120 6.27 1.66 -10.35
N ALA A 121 5.26 0.97 -10.87
CA ALA A 121 4.86 -0.35 -10.37
C ALA A 121 6.01 -1.37 -10.47
N ASN A 122 6.70 -1.43 -11.61
CA ASN A 122 7.87 -2.29 -11.79
C ASN A 122 9.02 -1.92 -10.82
N LYS A 123 9.28 -0.63 -10.61
CA LYS A 123 10.27 -0.16 -9.62
C LYS A 123 9.89 -0.59 -8.21
N MET A 124 8.63 -0.45 -7.83
CA MET A 124 8.13 -0.88 -6.52
C MET A 124 8.33 -2.37 -6.30
N ILE A 125 7.98 -3.21 -7.29
CA ILE A 125 8.20 -4.65 -7.24
C ILE A 125 9.69 -4.97 -7.02
N GLN A 126 10.58 -4.33 -7.79
CA GLN A 126 12.03 -4.53 -7.63
C GLN A 126 12.52 -4.15 -6.23
N LEU A 127 12.02 -3.04 -5.67
CA LEU A 127 12.41 -2.58 -4.33
C LEU A 127 11.93 -3.54 -3.23
N VAL A 128 10.68 -4.00 -3.30
CA VAL A 128 10.11 -4.85 -2.25
C VAL A 128 10.63 -6.28 -2.32
N ALA A 129 10.86 -6.81 -3.54
CA ALA A 129 11.39 -8.15 -3.75
C ALA A 129 12.93 -8.21 -3.76
N SER A 130 13.63 -7.07 -3.61
CA SER A 130 15.10 -7.05 -3.62
C SER A 130 15.67 -7.97 -2.54
N GLY A 131 16.47 -8.94 -2.96
CA GLY A 131 17.09 -9.94 -2.10
C GLY A 131 16.28 -11.24 -1.95
N ASP A 132 15.19 -11.40 -2.69
CA ASP A 132 14.36 -12.61 -2.70
C ASP A 132 14.02 -13.04 -4.13
N ALA A 133 13.75 -14.34 -4.33
CA ALA A 133 13.37 -14.87 -5.64
C ALA A 133 11.89 -14.61 -5.91
N VAL A 134 11.60 -13.94 -7.03
CA VAL A 134 10.22 -13.65 -7.46
C VAL A 134 9.60 -14.93 -8.04
N ILE A 135 8.49 -15.38 -7.45
CA ILE A 135 7.67 -16.48 -7.93
C ILE A 135 6.68 -15.98 -8.97
N SER A 136 5.96 -14.90 -8.66
CA SER A 136 4.94 -14.33 -9.53
C SER A 136 4.84 -12.82 -9.38
N LYS A 137 4.37 -12.13 -10.43
CA LYS A 137 4.05 -10.71 -10.39
C LYS A 137 2.83 -10.37 -11.24
N ILE A 138 2.06 -9.39 -10.78
CA ILE A 138 0.89 -8.84 -11.46
C ILE A 138 1.05 -7.32 -11.50
N ILE A 139 0.79 -6.72 -12.66
CA ILE A 139 0.61 -5.27 -12.80
C ILE A 139 -0.63 -5.05 -13.66
N MET A 140 -1.55 -4.22 -13.17
CA MET A 140 -2.81 -3.95 -13.83
C MET A 140 -3.10 -2.46 -13.78
N SER A 141 -3.51 -1.89 -14.92
CA SER A 141 -4.09 -0.54 -14.90
C SER A 141 -5.48 -0.62 -14.28
N GLN A 142 -5.64 0.03 -13.14
CA GLN A 142 -6.87 0.14 -12.39
C GLN A 142 -6.97 1.56 -11.84
N PRO A 143 -7.91 2.40 -12.34
CA PRO A 143 -8.19 3.70 -11.74
C PRO A 143 -8.61 3.53 -10.28
N GLN A 144 -8.05 4.32 -9.37
CA GLN A 144 -8.61 4.47 -8.03
C GLN A 144 -9.86 5.36 -8.11
N HIS A 145 -10.98 4.88 -7.57
CA HIS A 145 -12.27 5.57 -7.53
C HIS A 145 -12.41 6.43 -6.28
#